data_AF-A0A4V3FJY3-F1
#
_entry.id   AF-A0A4V3FJY3-F1
#
_cell.length_a   1.000
_cell.length_b   1.000
_cell.length_c   1.000
_cell.angle_alpha   90.00
_cell.angle_beta   90.00
_cell.angle_gamma   90.00
#
_symmetry.space_group_name_H-M   'P 1'
#
loop_
_entity.id
_entity.type
_entity.pdbx_description
1 polymer ?
#
loop_
_entity_poly.entity_id
_entity_poly.type
_entity_poly.pdbx_seq_one_letter_code
_entity_poly.pdbx_strand_id
1 'polypeptide(L)' 'MSAFDSFKDKAADAVDSQGDKIGEGVDKAGDALDEKTGGKYGDKIDQGGDMAKDRLDSLDGQDDDIQ' A
#
# COMPACT_ATOMS: atom_id res chain seq x y z
N MET A 1 16.72 14.09 5.85
CA MET A 1 15.75 13.18 6.46
C MET A 1 14.38 13.55 5.96
N SER A 2 13.78 12.65 5.20
CA SER A 2 12.61 12.90 4.36
C SER A 2 11.33 12.89 5.19
N ALA A 3 10.32 13.66 4.78
CA ALA A 3 8.99 13.68 5.42
C ALA A 3 8.35 12.28 5.55
N PHE A 4 8.77 11.35 4.68
CA PHE A 4 8.41 9.94 4.72
C PHE A 4 8.88 9.22 5.99
N ASP A 5 10.11 9.46 6.47
CA ASP A 5 10.61 8.83 7.71
C ASP A 5 9.81 9.33 8.92
N SER A 6 9.55 10.64 8.99
CA SER A 6 8.78 11.20 10.10
C SER A 6 7.33 10.69 10.13
N PHE A 7 6.75 10.45 8.95
CA PHE A 7 5.42 9.82 8.85
C PHE A 7 5.46 8.35 9.27
N LYS A 8 6.49 7.60 8.83
CA LYS A 8 6.69 6.19 9.18
C LYS A 8 6.88 6.01 10.68
N ASP A 9 7.70 6.84 11.32
CA ASP A 9 7.94 6.78 12.77
C ASP A 9 6.66 7.11 13.56
N LYS A 10 5.92 8.14 13.16
CA LYS A 10 4.62 8.47 13.79
C LYS A 10 3.58 7.38 13.62
N ALA A 11 3.55 6.75 12.45
CA ALA A 11 2.65 5.64 12.17
C ALA A 11 3.01 4.41 13.01
N ALA A 12 4.30 4.10 13.12
CA ALA A 12 4.80 3.01 13.97
C ALA A 12 4.45 3.25 15.44
N ASP A 13 4.70 4.44 15.98
CA ASP A 13 4.42 4.78 17.38
C ASP A 13 2.90 4.73 17.71
N ALA A 14 2.07 5.16 16.77
CA ALA A 14 0.61 5.05 16.88
C ALA A 14 0.13 3.60 16.82
N VAL A 15 0.77 2.75 16.02
CA VAL A 15 0.52 1.31 15.96
C VAL A 15 0.99 0.61 17.23
N ASP A 16 2.15 0.96 17.80
CA ASP A 16 2.60 0.38 19.08
C ASP A 16 1.67 0.79 20.25
N SER A 17 1.17 2.03 20.26
CA SER A 17 0.29 2.51 21.34
C SER A 17 -1.19 2.09 21.21
N GLN A 18 -1.67 1.76 20.01
CA GLN A 18 -3.09 1.44 19.74
C GLN A 18 -3.30 0.25 18.79
N GLY A 19 -2.30 -0.62 18.64
CA GLY A 19 -2.24 -1.67 17.62
C GLY A 19 -3.45 -2.59 17.58
N ASP A 20 -3.97 -2.98 18.74
CA ASP A 20 -5.17 -3.81 18.84
C ASP A 20 -6.42 -3.12 18.23
N LYS A 21 -6.56 -1.80 18.41
CA LYS A 21 -7.70 -1.03 17.87
C LYS A 21 -7.50 -0.66 16.41
N ILE A 22 -6.24 -0.47 15.98
CA ILE A 22 -5.92 -0.22 14.58
C ILE A 22 -6.16 -1.50 13.77
N GLY A 23 -5.79 -2.67 14.28
CA GLY A 23 -6.10 -3.96 13.65
C GLY A 23 -7.60 -4.14 13.42
N GLU A 24 -8.41 -4.01 14.47
CA GLU A 24 -9.88 -4.09 14.34
C GLU A 24 -10.47 -3.02 13.41
N GLY A 25 -9.90 -1.81 13.42
CA GLY A 25 -10.37 -0.69 12.58
C GLY A 25 -9.98 -0.85 11.12
N VAL A 26 -8.80 -1.39 10.84
CA VAL A 26 -8.29 -1.65 9.49
C VAL A 26 -9.02 -2.83 8.87
N ASP A 27 -9.23 -3.92 9.60
CA ASP A 27 -10.02 -5.07 9.12
C ASP A 27 -11.46 -4.64 8.80
N LYS A 28 -12.12 -3.89 9.71
CA LYS A 28 -13.45 -3.32 9.43
C LYS A 28 -13.47 -2.32 8.28
N ALA A 29 -12.42 -1.52 8.12
CA ALA A 29 -12.34 -0.59 7.01
C ALA A 29 -12.14 -1.34 5.70
N GLY A 30 -11.33 -2.40 5.69
CA GLY A 30 -11.15 -3.31 4.57
C GLY A 30 -12.48 -3.94 4.16
N ASP A 31 -13.17 -4.58 5.10
CA ASP A 31 -14.48 -5.21 4.84
C ASP A 31 -15.53 -4.19 4.41
N ALA A 32 -15.64 -3.05 5.10
CA ALA A 32 -16.63 -2.04 4.76
C ALA A 32 -16.33 -1.35 3.41
N LEU A 33 -15.06 -1.19 3.05
CA LEU A 33 -14.67 -0.70 1.73
C LEU A 33 -14.94 -1.76 0.67
N ASP A 34 -14.60 -3.02 0.91
CA ASP A 34 -14.80 -4.09 -0.06
C ASP A 34 -16.31 -4.34 -0.30
N GLU A 35 -17.12 -4.28 0.76
CA GLU A 35 -18.58 -4.43 0.71
C GLU A 35 -19.26 -3.20 0.08
N LYS A 36 -18.87 -1.97 0.44
CA LYS A 36 -19.40 -0.73 -0.19
C LYS A 36 -18.99 -0.59 -1.64
N THR A 37 -17.85 -1.15 -2.00
CA THR A 37 -17.33 -1.06 -3.36
C THR A 37 -17.63 -2.30 -4.18
N GLY A 38 -18.14 -3.36 -3.55
CA GLY A 38 -18.57 -4.60 -4.18
C GLY A 38 -17.43 -5.33 -4.88
N GLY A 39 -16.21 -5.27 -4.34
CA GLY A 39 -15.01 -5.78 -5.02
C GLY A 39 -14.51 -4.93 -6.20
N LYS A 40 -15.13 -3.77 -6.51
CA LYS A 40 -14.70 -2.90 -7.62
C LYS A 40 -13.30 -2.32 -7.48
N TYR A 41 -12.73 -2.35 -6.28
CA TYR A 41 -11.35 -1.92 -6.08
C TYR A 41 -10.37 -3.07 -6.26
N GLY A 42 -10.80 -4.33 -6.22
CA GLY A 42 -10.00 -5.47 -6.68
C GLY A 42 -9.55 -5.25 -8.13
N ASP A 43 -10.48 -4.97 -9.04
CA ASP A 43 -10.16 -4.65 -10.45
C ASP A 43 -9.20 -3.45 -10.60
N LYS A 44 -9.30 -2.42 -9.74
CA LYS A 44 -8.42 -1.25 -9.79
C LYS A 44 -7.07 -1.48 -9.11
N ILE A 45 -7.01 -2.33 -8.09
CA ILE A 45 -5.78 -2.75 -7.42
C ILE A 45 -5.04 -3.73 -8.32
N ASP A 46 -5.73 -4.62 -9.01
CA ASP A 46 -5.17 -5.51 -10.04
C ASP A 46 -4.68 -4.70 -11.24
N GLN A 47 -5.51 -3.82 -11.82
CA GLN A 47 -5.04 -2.92 -12.89
C GLN A 47 -3.91 -2.00 -12.45
N GLY A 48 -3.98 -1.47 -11.22
CA GLY A 48 -2.95 -0.61 -10.65
C GLY A 48 -1.67 -1.39 -10.35
N GLY A 49 -1.78 -2.63 -9.93
CA GLY A 49 -0.70 -3.56 -9.63
C GLY A 49 -0.01 -4.06 -10.88
N ASP A 50 -0.77 -4.39 -11.93
CA ASP A 50 -0.22 -4.72 -13.26
C ASP A 50 0.45 -3.50 -13.89
N MET A 51 -0.16 -2.32 -13.82
CA MET A 51 0.48 -1.09 -14.31
C MET A 51 1.72 -0.72 -13.49
N ALA A 52 1.71 -0.93 -12.17
CA ALA A 52 2.87 -0.72 -11.31
C ALA A 52 3.97 -1.74 -11.59
N LYS A 53 3.63 -3.02 -11.83
CA LYS A 53 4.55 -4.04 -12.29
C LYS A 53 5.15 -3.69 -13.64
N ASP A 54 4.34 -3.36 -14.64
CA ASP A 54 4.85 -2.94 -15.96
C ASP A 54 5.75 -1.71 -15.87
N ARG A 55 5.39 -0.74 -15.02
CA ARG A 55 6.24 0.43 -14.76
C ARG A 55 7.52 0.06 -14.02
N LEU A 56 7.43 -0.83 -13.05
CA LEU A 56 8.58 -1.30 -12.29
C LEU A 56 9.50 -2.12 -13.19
N ASP A 57 8.99 -3.06 -13.98
CA ASP A 57 9.74 -3.87 -14.96
C ASP A 57 10.38 -2.98 -16.04
N SER A 58 9.69 -1.92 -16.46
CA SER A 58 10.24 -0.92 -17.39
C SER A 58 11.27 0.01 -16.73
N LEU A 59 11.31 0.11 -15.40
CA LEU A 59 12.33 0.88 -14.65
C LEU A 59 13.51 -0.03 -14.28
N ASP A 60 13.26 -1.26 -13.84
CA ASP A 60 14.24 -2.29 -13.48
C ASP A 60 14.97 -2.80 -14.73
N GLY A 61 14.25 -2.93 -15.86
CA GLY A 61 14.81 -3.28 -17.16
C GLY A 61 15.67 -2.20 -17.84
N GLN A 62 15.96 -1.07 -17.17
CA GLN A 62 16.90 -0.04 -17.66
C GLN A 62 18.22 0.03 -16.87
N ASP A 63 18.37 -0.73 -15.78
CA ASP A 63 19.61 -0.74 -14.95
C ASP A 63 20.47 -2.01 -15.10
N ASP A 64 20.09 -2.95 -15.97
CA ASP A 64 20.86 -4.18 -16.25
C ASP A 64 21.81 -4.08 -17.46
N ASP A 65 21.95 -2.90 -18.08
CA ASP A 65 22.97 -2.61 -19.10
C ASP A 65 24.12 -1.78 -18.51
N ILE A 66 24.77 -2.31 -17.48
CA ILE A 66 26.14 -1.92 -17.12
C ILE A 66 27.13 -2.60 -18.09
N GLN A 67 27.42 -1.92 -19.21
CA GLN A 67 28.59 -2.23 -20.06
C GLN A 67 29.90 -1.75 -19.44
#